data_AF-A0A949B2B0-F1
#
_entry.id   AF-A0A949B2B0-F1
#
_cell.length_a   1.000
_cell.length_b   1.000
_cell.length_c   1.000
_cell.angle_alpha   90.00
_cell.angle_beta   90.00
_cell.angle_gamma   90.00
#
_symmetry.space_group_name_H-M   'P 1'
#
loop_
_entity.id
_entity.type
_entity.pdbx_description
1 polymer ?
#
loop_
_entity_poly.entity_id
_entity_poly.type
_entity_poly.pdbx_seq_one_letter_code
_entity_poly.pdbx_strand_id
1 'polypeptide(L)'
;TAIRSVFEGSLEPESVNVNLELLIELFKTGYQQFSPLWKDILSKDSFDQITKTNQMDSSQFYLPTDAWAKILYELAATFHLWRVNRNKLLDLMTPLYFARVASFVRQSWEMSSQEAEALVEEQAQKFEDQKSAETTKASG
;
A
#
# COMPACT_ATOMS: atom_id res chain seq x y z
N THR A 1 -37.85 1.82 -22.32
CA THR A 1 -37.00 0.75 -22.89
C THR A 1 -35.69 1.31 -23.46
N ALA A 2 -34.91 2.07 -22.69
CA ALA A 2 -33.64 2.62 -23.19
C ALA A 2 -32.59 2.83 -22.08
N ILE A 3 -32.62 2.02 -21.01
CA ILE A 3 -31.63 2.07 -19.91
C ILE A 3 -30.74 0.82 -19.91
N ARG A 4 -31.04 -0.18 -20.75
CA ARG A 4 -30.36 -1.48 -20.74
C ARG A 4 -29.16 -1.59 -21.71
N SER A 5 -28.73 -0.49 -22.34
CA SER A 5 -27.75 -0.52 -23.44
C SER A 5 -26.38 0.08 -23.12
N VAL A 6 -26.13 0.54 -21.89
CA VAL A 6 -24.85 1.20 -21.53
C VAL A 6 -23.88 0.27 -20.78
N PHE A 7 -24.27 -0.98 -20.53
CA PHE A 7 -23.45 -1.95 -19.78
C PHE A 7 -22.81 -3.02 -20.70
N GLU A 8 -22.42 -2.61 -21.91
CA GLU A 8 -21.61 -3.40 -22.83
C GLU A 8 -20.47 -2.53 -23.32
N GLY A 9 -19.40 -2.51 -22.53
CA GLY A 9 -18.16 -1.83 -22.83
C GLY A 9 -17.19 -2.22 -21.74
N SER A 10 -16.22 -3.06 -22.09
CA SER A 10 -14.96 -3.20 -21.35
C SER A 10 -14.34 -1.81 -21.22
N LEU A 11 -14.74 -1.07 -20.19
CA LEU A 11 -14.03 0.12 -19.77
C LEU A 11 -12.77 -0.40 -19.09
N GLU A 12 -11.76 -0.73 -19.90
CA GLU A 12 -10.42 -0.72 -19.36
C GLU A 12 -10.24 0.62 -18.64
N PRO A 13 -9.84 0.62 -17.37
CA PRO A 13 -9.66 1.86 -16.64
C PRO A 13 -8.71 2.76 -17.45
N GLU A 14 -9.11 4.02 -17.65
CA GLU A 14 -8.29 4.97 -18.39
C GLU A 14 -6.86 4.95 -17.85
N SER A 15 -5.88 4.85 -18.75
CA SER A 15 -4.46 4.81 -18.38
C SER A 15 -4.11 6.07 -17.59
N VAL A 16 -4.07 5.97 -16.26
CA VAL A 16 -3.59 7.05 -15.42
C VAL A 16 -2.09 7.13 -15.63
N ASN A 17 -1.60 8.22 -16.23
CA ASN A 17 -0.17 8.48 -16.34
C ASN A 17 0.36 8.85 -14.95
N VAL A 18 0.51 7.83 -14.11
CA VAL A 18 1.04 7.98 -12.75
C VAL A 18 2.52 8.30 -12.88
N ASN A 19 2.92 9.49 -12.42
CA ASN A 19 4.32 9.84 -12.34
C ASN A 19 4.99 9.03 -11.22
N LEU A 20 5.52 7.87 -11.60
CA LEU A 20 6.20 6.93 -10.74
C LEU A 20 7.36 7.57 -9.96
N GLU A 21 8.19 8.37 -10.64
CA GLU A 21 9.33 9.03 -9.99
C GLU A 21 8.85 10.00 -8.90
N LEU A 22 7.78 10.76 -9.17
CA LEU A 22 7.18 11.63 -8.16
C LEU A 22 6.67 10.83 -6.95
N LEU A 23 6.03 9.68 -7.15
CA LEU A 23 5.56 8.85 -6.03
C LEU A 23 6.73 8.33 -5.17
N ILE A 24 7.83 7.92 -5.80
CA ILE A 24 9.04 7.48 -5.12
C ILE A 24 9.67 8.65 -4.34
N GLU A 25 9.76 9.84 -4.94
CA GLU A 25 10.27 11.05 -4.28
C GLU A 25 9.42 11.44 -3.07
N LEU A 26 8.08 11.41 -3.21
CA LEU A 26 7.16 11.70 -2.11
C LEU A 26 7.30 10.69 -0.96
N PHE A 27 7.47 9.40 -1.27
CA PHE A 27 7.76 8.39 -0.25
C PHE A 27 9.11 8.67 0.44
N LYS A 28 10.19 8.89 -0.32
CA LYS A 28 11.53 9.15 0.23
C LYS A 28 11.56 10.41 1.10
N THR A 29 10.83 11.45 0.70
CA THR A 29 10.63 12.67 1.50
C THR A 29 9.92 12.35 2.81
N GLY A 30 8.82 11.59 2.74
CA GLY A 30 8.11 11.14 3.93
C GLY A 30 8.95 10.25 4.85
N TYR A 31 9.84 9.42 4.29
CA TYR A 31 10.80 8.64 5.07
C TYR A 31 11.71 9.54 5.91
N GLN A 32 12.29 10.59 5.31
CA GLN A 32 13.12 11.54 6.05
C GLN A 32 12.35 12.23 7.19
N GLN A 33 11.07 12.53 6.96
CA GLN A 33 10.22 13.22 7.92
C GLN A 33 9.74 12.32 9.07
N PHE A 34 9.37 11.07 8.77
CA PHE A 34 8.60 10.23 9.69
C PHE A 34 9.32 8.97 10.17
N SER A 35 10.51 8.65 9.64
CA SER A 35 11.27 7.45 10.03
C SER A 35 11.42 7.27 11.56
N PRO A 36 11.75 8.30 12.36
CA PRO A 36 11.82 8.15 13.81
C PRO A 36 10.49 7.70 14.42
N LEU A 37 9.37 8.25 13.95
CA LEU A 37 8.05 7.92 14.48
C LEU A 37 7.59 6.54 14.02
N TRP A 38 7.86 6.14 12.78
CA TRP A 38 7.60 4.78 12.32
C TRP A 38 8.39 3.75 13.12
N LYS A 39 9.63 4.05 13.49
CA LYS A 39 10.46 3.19 14.34
C LYS A 39 9.86 3.00 15.74
N ASP A 40 9.22 4.04 16.28
CA ASP A 40 8.64 4.02 17.62
C ASP A 40 7.29 3.28 17.68
N ILE A 41 6.50 3.31 16.60
CA ILE A 41 5.13 2.75 16.60
C ILE A 41 4.99 1.41 15.89
N LEU A 42 5.87 1.11 14.93
CA LEU A 42 5.80 -0.13 14.13
C LEU A 42 6.72 -1.20 14.71
N SER A 43 6.45 -2.46 14.38
CA SER A 43 7.39 -3.52 14.70
C SER A 43 8.71 -3.35 13.95
N LYS A 44 9.79 -3.93 14.49
CA LYS A 44 11.12 -3.91 13.86
C LYS A 44 11.07 -4.41 12.42
N ASP A 45 10.33 -5.49 12.16
CA ASP A 45 10.23 -6.07 10.82
C ASP A 45 9.55 -5.10 9.84
N SER A 46 8.46 -4.45 10.25
CA SER A 46 7.75 -3.46 9.43
C SER A 46 8.64 -2.26 9.12
N PHE A 47 9.34 -1.75 10.14
CA PHE A 47 10.28 -0.64 9.98
C PHE A 47 11.46 -1.01 9.06
N ASP A 48 12.05 -2.19 9.23
CA ASP A 48 13.14 -2.68 8.39
C ASP A 48 12.71 -2.79 6.92
N GLN A 49 11.47 -3.20 6.65
CA GLN A 49 10.93 -3.22 5.28
C GLN A 49 10.83 -1.81 4.69
N ILE A 50 10.30 -0.85 5.46
CA ILE A 50 10.23 0.55 5.03
C ILE A 50 11.63 1.10 4.72
N THR A 51 12.61 0.84 5.58
CA THR A 51 14.01 1.26 5.36
C THR A 51 14.61 0.62 4.12
N LYS A 52 14.40 -0.69 3.89
CA LYS A 52 14.86 -1.37 2.68
C LYS A 52 14.26 -0.75 1.43
N THR A 53 12.94 -0.52 1.40
CA THR A 53 12.27 0.12 0.26
C THR A 53 12.80 1.52 -0.01
N ASN A 54 13.10 2.32 1.03
CA ASN A 54 13.70 3.65 0.87
C ASN A 54 15.11 3.62 0.23
N GLN A 55 15.86 2.55 0.43
CA GLN A 55 17.20 2.37 -0.13
C GLN A 55 17.20 1.85 -1.58
N MET A 56 16.05 1.47 -2.12
CA MET A 56 15.94 0.98 -3.50
C MET A 56 16.03 2.11 -4.53
N ASP A 57 16.60 1.78 -5.68
CA ASP A 57 16.54 2.58 -6.90
C ASP A 57 15.17 2.44 -7.57
N SER A 58 14.77 3.45 -8.36
CA SER A 58 13.45 3.48 -8.99
C SER A 58 13.14 2.26 -9.86
N SER A 59 14.16 1.65 -10.48
CA SER A 59 14.01 0.46 -11.31
C SER A 59 13.64 -0.81 -10.54
N GLN A 60 14.02 -0.90 -9.26
CA GLN A 60 13.78 -2.05 -8.38
C GLN A 60 12.82 -1.71 -7.22
N PHE A 61 12.22 -0.52 -7.26
CA PHE A 61 11.41 -0.01 -6.17
C PHE A 61 10.21 -0.91 -5.90
N TYR A 62 10.18 -1.48 -4.69
CA TYR A 62 9.13 -2.42 -4.30
C TYR A 62 8.93 -2.43 -2.77
N LEU A 63 7.68 -2.24 -2.36
CA LEU A 63 7.15 -2.51 -1.03
C LEU A 63 6.28 -3.79 -1.12
N PRO A 64 6.73 -4.90 -0.51
CA PRO A 64 5.98 -6.15 -0.50
C PRO A 64 4.56 -5.99 0.07
N THR A 65 3.59 -6.67 -0.55
CA THR A 65 2.17 -6.56 -0.19
C THR A 65 1.89 -7.05 1.23
N ASP A 66 2.55 -8.12 1.65
CA ASP A 66 2.49 -8.68 2.99
C ASP A 66 3.03 -7.70 4.04
N ALA A 67 4.15 -7.03 3.74
CA ALA A 67 4.71 -5.96 4.57
C ALA A 67 3.76 -4.76 4.65
N TRP A 68 3.19 -4.33 3.51
CA TRP A 68 2.20 -3.25 3.46
C TRP A 68 0.96 -3.55 4.31
N ALA A 69 0.39 -4.75 4.17
CA ALA A 69 -0.79 -5.14 4.92
C ALA A 69 -0.51 -5.18 6.43
N LYS A 70 0.64 -5.75 6.86
CA LYS A 70 1.08 -5.70 8.26
C LYS A 70 1.24 -4.27 8.79
N ILE A 71 1.88 -3.39 8.02
CA ILE A 71 2.05 -1.97 8.36
C ILE A 71 0.69 -1.29 8.55
N LEU A 72 -0.28 -1.54 7.66
CA LEU A 72 -1.63 -0.99 7.79
C LEU A 72 -2.34 -1.45 9.07
N TYR A 73 -2.25 -2.74 9.41
CA TYR A 73 -2.84 -3.26 10.65
C TYR A 73 -2.17 -2.67 11.89
N GLU A 74 -0.84 -2.52 11.92
CA GLU A 74 -0.11 -1.87 13.01
C GLU A 74 -0.50 -0.39 13.17
N LEU A 75 -0.64 0.34 12.06
CA LEU A 75 -1.14 1.72 12.07
C LEU A 75 -2.60 1.81 12.54
N ALA A 76 -3.47 0.90 12.11
CA ALA A 76 -4.86 0.85 12.54
C ALA A 76 -5.00 0.52 14.03
N ALA A 77 -4.19 -0.41 14.55
CA ALA A 77 -4.11 -0.70 15.98
C ALA A 77 -3.64 0.53 16.78
N THR A 78 -2.61 1.21 16.30
CA THR A 78 -2.09 2.46 16.89
C THR A 78 -3.16 3.57 16.89
N PHE A 79 -3.95 3.68 15.81
CA PHE A 79 -5.04 4.65 15.70
C PHE A 79 -6.14 4.45 16.75
N HIS A 80 -6.48 3.20 17.07
CA HIS A 80 -7.46 2.90 18.11
C HIS A 80 -6.95 3.26 19.51
N LEU A 81 -5.64 3.19 19.74
CA LEU A 81 -5.00 3.50 21.01
C LEU A 81 -4.78 5.02 21.23
N TRP A 82 -4.57 5.79 20.17
CA TRP A 82 -4.40 7.25 20.26
C TRP A 82 -5.73 8.01 20.30
N ARG A 83 -6.03 8.61 21.47
CA ARG A 83 -7.24 9.43 21.68
C ARG A 83 -7.08 10.89 21.23
N VAL A 84 -5.87 11.33 20.88
CA VAL A 84 -5.56 12.72 20.48
C VAL A 84 -4.73 12.72 19.18
N ASN A 85 -4.93 13.71 18.30
CA ASN A 85 -4.19 13.92 17.03
C ASN A 85 -4.28 12.78 16.00
N ARG A 86 -5.46 12.15 15.86
CA ARG A 86 -5.75 11.12 14.84
C ARG A 86 -5.38 11.53 13.40
N ASN A 87 -5.49 12.82 13.07
CA ASN A 87 -5.10 13.34 11.76
C ASN A 87 -3.61 13.15 11.44
N LYS A 88 -2.72 13.20 12.46
CA LYS A 88 -1.29 12.93 12.27
C LYS A 88 -1.01 11.51 11.78
N LEU A 89 -1.92 10.58 12.03
CA LEU A 89 -1.74 9.19 11.61
C LEU A 89 -2.00 9.02 10.10
N LEU A 90 -2.90 9.83 9.53
CA LEU A 90 -3.06 9.92 8.07
C LEU A 90 -1.80 10.48 7.41
N ASP A 91 -1.17 11.47 8.04
CA ASP A 91 0.10 12.03 7.55
C ASP A 91 1.21 10.96 7.54
N LEU A 92 1.22 10.04 8.51
CA LEU A 92 2.18 8.92 8.57
C LEU A 92 1.90 7.84 7.53
N MET A 93 0.63 7.62 7.20
CA MET A 93 0.21 6.62 6.22
C MET A 93 0.48 7.09 4.78
N THR A 94 0.34 8.39 4.52
CA THR A 94 0.37 8.94 3.15
C THR A 94 1.65 8.60 2.37
N PRO A 95 2.87 8.76 2.92
CA PRO A 95 4.09 8.35 2.21
C PRO A 95 4.17 6.84 1.95
N LEU A 96 3.66 6.02 2.87
CA LEU A 96 3.66 4.56 2.74
C LEU A 96 2.67 4.11 1.66
N TYR A 97 1.54 4.81 1.53
CA TYR A 97 0.62 4.65 0.41
C TYR A 97 1.30 4.97 -0.93
N PHE A 98 2.08 6.06 -1.03
CA PHE A 98 2.84 6.35 -2.25
C PHE A 98 3.82 5.23 -2.60
N ALA A 99 4.52 4.66 -1.62
CA ALA A 99 5.39 3.50 -1.86
C ALA A 99 4.59 2.31 -2.41
N ARG A 100 3.41 2.02 -1.86
CA ARG A 100 2.57 0.92 -2.34
C ARG A 100 2.07 1.15 -3.77
N VAL A 101 1.62 2.37 -4.10
CA VAL A 101 1.18 2.71 -5.45
C VAL A 101 2.34 2.66 -6.43
N ALA A 102 3.50 3.22 -6.09
CA ALA A 102 4.71 3.15 -6.92
C ALA A 102 5.11 1.69 -7.20
N SER A 103 5.02 0.83 -6.17
CA SER A 103 5.29 -0.60 -6.30
C SER A 103 4.32 -1.28 -7.27
N PHE A 104 3.02 -0.97 -7.17
CA PHE A 104 2.03 -1.50 -8.09
C PHE A 104 2.28 -1.05 -9.53
N VAL A 105 2.50 0.25 -9.75
CA VAL A 105 2.79 0.83 -11.07
C VAL A 105 4.07 0.24 -11.67
N ARG A 106 5.10 -0.03 -10.87
CA ARG A 106 6.31 -0.73 -11.33
C ARG A 106 6.01 -2.15 -11.77
N GLN A 107 5.24 -2.90 -10.98
CA GLN A 107 4.91 -4.29 -11.27
C GLN A 107 4.02 -4.42 -12.50
N SER A 108 3.08 -3.51 -12.71
CA SER A 108 2.15 -3.52 -13.83
C SER A 108 2.66 -2.79 -15.08
N TRP A 109 3.89 -2.26 -15.07
CA TRP A 109 4.41 -1.38 -16.13
C TRP A 109 4.45 -2.02 -17.52
N GLU A 110 4.75 -3.32 -17.59
CA GLU A 110 4.77 -4.09 -18.85
C GLU A 110 3.64 -5.12 -18.90
N MET A 111 2.68 -5.05 -17.96
CA MET A 111 1.55 -5.96 -17.91
C MET A 111 0.42 -5.45 -18.81
N SER A 112 -0.28 -6.40 -19.43
CA SER A 112 -1.61 -6.13 -20.00
C SER A 112 -2.62 -5.80 -18.88
N SER A 113 -3.76 -5.20 -19.25
CA SER A 113 -4.84 -4.87 -18.30
C SER A 113 -5.31 -6.11 -17.53
N GLN A 114 -5.45 -7.26 -18.20
CA GLN A 114 -5.84 -8.53 -17.56
C GLN A 114 -4.80 -9.04 -16.54
N GLU A 115 -3.51 -8.87 -16.81
CA GLU A 115 -2.45 -9.25 -15.87
C GLU A 115 -2.40 -8.30 -14.66
N ALA A 116 -2.67 -7.00 -14.88
CA ALA A 116 -2.81 -6.03 -13.80
C ALA A 116 -4.03 -6.34 -12.91
N GLU A 117 -5.17 -6.74 -13.48
CA GLU A 117 -6.35 -7.19 -12.73
C GLU A 117 -6.04 -8.45 -11.90
N ALA A 118 -5.35 -9.43 -12.48
CA ALA A 118 -4.93 -10.62 -11.73
C ALA A 118 -4.00 -10.28 -10.56
N LEU A 119 -3.09 -9.31 -10.74
CA LEU A 119 -2.24 -8.81 -9.67
C LEU A 119 -3.07 -8.13 -8.55
N VAL A 120 -4.12 -7.38 -8.90
CA VAL A 120 -5.05 -6.79 -7.91
C VAL A 120 -5.76 -7.88 -7.11
N GLU A 121 -6.26 -8.92 -7.77
CA GLU A 121 -6.94 -10.04 -7.11
C GLU A 121 -6.00 -10.79 -6.15
N GLU A 122 -4.74 -11.02 -6.54
CA GLU A 122 -3.72 -11.63 -5.68
C GLU A 122 -3.44 -10.76 -4.44
N GLN A 123 -3.44 -9.44 -4.59
CA GLN A 123 -3.27 -8.51 -3.47
C GLN A 123 -4.43 -8.62 -2.49
N ALA A 124 -5.67 -8.64 -3.01
CA ALA A 124 -6.87 -8.76 -2.20
C ALA A 124 -6.87 -10.05 -1.39
N GLN A 125 -6.49 -11.18 -1.99
CA GLN A 125 -6.39 -12.46 -1.29
C GLN A 125 -5.39 -12.40 -0.12
N LYS A 126 -4.20 -11.80 -0.31
CA LYS A 126 -3.20 -11.65 0.76
C LYS A 126 -3.72 -10.82 1.94
N PHE A 127 -4.55 -9.81 1.68
CA PHE A 127 -5.20 -9.04 2.73
C PHE A 127 -6.19 -9.90 3.54
N GLU A 128 -7.03 -10.69 2.86
CA GLU A 128 -8.01 -11.57 3.54
C GLU A 128 -7.34 -12.70 4.34
N ASP A 129 -6.23 -13.25 3.84
CA ASP A 129 -5.47 -14.29 4.55
C ASP A 129 -4.88 -13.75 5.87
N GLN A 130 -4.37 -12.52 5.88
CA GLN A 130 -3.85 -11.89 7.09
C GLN A 130 -4.95 -11.63 8.12
N LYS A 131 -6.12 -11.14 7.70
CA LYS A 131 -7.30 -10.95 8.57
C LYS A 131 -7.73 -12.26 9.25
N SER A 132 -7.69 -13.37 8.51
CA SER A 132 -8.02 -14.70 9.02
C SER A 132 -7.00 -15.21 10.04
N ALA A 133 -5.71 -14.97 9.80
CA ALA A 133 -4.64 -15.32 10.73
C ALA A 133 -4.72 -14.53 12.05
N GLU A 134 -5.12 -13.26 12.00
CA GLU A 134 -5.33 -12.42 13.20
C GLU A 134 -6.56 -12.86 14.01
N THR A 135 -7.65 -13.26 13.36
CA THR A 135 -8.88 -13.75 14.02
C THR A 135 -8.64 -15.07 14.78
N THR A 136 -7.75 -15.92 14.26
CA THR A 136 -7.38 -17.19 14.89
C THR A 136 -6.53 -16.98 16.14
N LYS A 137 -5.69 -15.93 16.18
CA LYS A 137 -4.90 -15.58 17.37
C LYS A 137 -5.70 -14.84 18.46
N ALA A 138 -6.82 -14.21 18.11
CA ALA A 138 -7.70 -13.54 19.08
C ALA A 138 -8.64 -14.52 19.83
N SER A 139 -8.67 -15.80 19.42
CA SER A 139 -9.58 -16.84 19.95
C SER A 139 -8.85 -17.96 20.73
N GLY A 140 -7.56 -17.82 21.00
CA GLY A 140 -6.75 -18.77 21.78
C GLY A 140 -5.92 -18.06 22.83
#